data_AF-A0A8J6FGF9-F1
#
_entry.id   AF-A0A8J6FGF9-F1
#
_cell.length_a   1.000
_cell.length_b   1.000
_cell.length_c   1.000
_cell.angle_alpha   90.00
_cell.angle_beta   90.00
_cell.angle_gamma   90.00
#
_symmetry.space_group_name_H-M   'P 1'
#
loop_
_entity.id
_entity.type
_entity.pdbx_description
1 polymer ?
#
loop_
_entity_poly.entity_id
_entity_poly.type
_entity_poly.pdbx_seq_one_letter_code
_entity_poly.pdbx_strand_id
1 'polypeptide(L)'
;PPCGPVSCNEKITTLQRKIKTEIQQLKENLTMVTLWLQLQIPQIEDGNNFGVAVQEKVFELMTGVRTKIDASQTQISKYLSDRGDAVAKASKSPHVGDYRALVHQLDESQYSELRITALEIRNFYATLCDVIIKNYSKIKRPRGESKRLIY
;
A
#
# COMPACT_ATOMS: atom_id res chain seq x y z
N PRO A 1 -32.31 -11.43 22.41
CA PRO A 1 -33.58 -10.95 21.81
C PRO A 1 -33.64 -11.31 20.33
N PRO A 2 -34.81 -11.60 19.75
CA PRO A 2 -34.94 -11.70 18.30
C PRO A 2 -34.52 -10.36 17.66
N CYS A 3 -33.76 -10.44 16.57
CA CYS A 3 -33.23 -9.28 15.84
C CYS A 3 -33.41 -9.55 14.35
N GLY A 4 -33.90 -8.55 13.61
CA GLY A 4 -33.95 -8.62 12.15
C GLY A 4 -32.55 -8.59 11.52
N PRO A 5 -32.44 -8.89 10.22
CA PRO A 5 -31.16 -8.82 9.52
C PRO A 5 -30.63 -7.37 9.54
N VAL A 6 -29.36 -7.20 9.93
CA VAL A 6 -28.66 -5.91 9.89
C VAL A 6 -27.73 -5.91 8.68
N SER A 7 -27.97 -5.00 7.73
CA SER A 7 -27.19 -4.90 6.50
C SER A 7 -25.79 -4.32 6.70
N CYS A 8 -24.93 -4.56 5.72
CA CYS A 8 -23.64 -3.88 5.59
C CYS A 8 -23.85 -2.41 5.20
N ASN A 9 -22.86 -1.56 5.48
CA ASN A 9 -22.85 -0.20 4.96
C ASN A 9 -22.47 -0.22 3.47
N GLU A 10 -23.47 -0.05 2.59
CA GLU A 10 -23.31 -0.15 1.13
C GLU A 10 -22.36 0.89 0.53
N LYS A 11 -22.34 2.11 1.10
CA LYS A 11 -21.44 3.18 0.66
C LYS A 11 -19.98 2.80 0.94
N ILE A 12 -19.70 2.32 2.16
CA ILE A 12 -18.35 1.90 2.56
C ILE A 12 -17.91 0.68 1.75
N THR A 13 -18.75 -0.35 1.64
CA THR A 13 -18.41 -1.56 0.87
C THR A 13 -18.16 -1.26 -0.62
N THR A 14 -18.90 -0.32 -1.21
CA THR A 14 -18.63 0.16 -2.57
C THR A 14 -17.26 0.84 -2.69
N LEU A 15 -16.93 1.72 -1.75
CA LEU A 15 -15.61 2.39 -1.70
C LEU A 15 -14.47 1.38 -1.47
N GLN A 16 -14.65 0.44 -0.54
CA GLN A 16 -13.67 -0.62 -0.27
C GLN A 16 -13.35 -1.42 -1.53
N ARG A 17 -14.36 -1.76 -2.34
CA ARG A 17 -14.13 -2.49 -3.60
C ARG A 17 -13.21 -1.71 -4.55
N LYS A 18 -13.49 -0.42 -4.74
CA LYS A 18 -12.66 0.46 -5.57
C LYS A 18 -11.23 0.55 -5.04
N ILE A 19 -11.06 0.85 -3.75
CA ILE A 19 -9.72 0.98 -3.14
C ILE A 19 -8.95 -0.33 -3.19
N LYS A 20 -9.60 -1.49 -2.98
CA LYS A 20 -8.94 -2.80 -3.11
C LYS A 20 -8.40 -3.04 -4.52
N THR A 21 -9.13 -2.63 -5.56
CA THR A 21 -8.65 -2.69 -6.95
C THR A 21 -7.42 -1.80 -7.16
N GLU A 22 -7.46 -0.55 -6.67
CA GLU A 22 -6.31 0.37 -6.78
C GLU A 22 -5.07 -0.13 -6.03
N ILE A 23 -5.26 -0.70 -4.83
CA ILE A 23 -4.20 -1.38 -4.06
C ILE A 23 -3.55 -2.49 -4.88
N GLN A 24 -4.37 -3.35 -5.49
CA GLN A 24 -3.88 -4.49 -6.26
C GLN A 24 -3.07 -4.01 -7.48
N GLN A 25 -3.57 -3.01 -8.20
CA GLN A 25 -2.86 -2.44 -9.35
C GLN A 25 -1.52 -1.82 -8.94
N LEU A 26 -1.48 -1.06 -7.84
CA LEU A 26 -0.22 -0.50 -7.31
C LEU A 26 0.77 -1.60 -6.93
N LYS A 27 0.29 -2.67 -6.28
CA LYS A 27 1.13 -3.82 -5.90
C LYS A 27 1.76 -4.51 -7.10
N GLU A 28 0.99 -4.72 -8.18
CA GLU A 28 1.49 -5.33 -9.42
C GLU A 28 2.55 -4.45 -10.09
N ASN A 29 2.24 -3.15 -10.25
CA ASN A 29 3.18 -2.19 -10.82
C ASN A 29 4.47 -2.09 -10.01
N LEU A 30 4.35 -2.02 -8.68
CA LEU A 30 5.50 -1.96 -7.77
C LEU A 30 6.35 -3.24 -7.86
N THR A 31 5.74 -4.42 -7.93
CA THR A 31 6.47 -5.69 -8.11
C THR A 31 7.25 -5.69 -9.41
N MET A 32 6.62 -5.25 -10.51
CA MET A 32 7.27 -5.22 -11.83
C MET A 32 8.51 -4.31 -11.84
N VAL A 33 8.36 -3.09 -11.30
CA VAL A 33 9.46 -2.12 -11.27
C VAL A 33 10.56 -2.54 -10.29
N THR A 34 10.18 -3.12 -9.13
CA THR A 34 11.12 -3.67 -8.16
C THR A 34 11.98 -4.77 -8.78
N LEU A 35 11.35 -5.72 -9.49
CA LEU A 35 12.06 -6.79 -10.19
C LEU A 35 13.00 -6.23 -11.27
N TRP A 36 12.52 -5.27 -12.07
CA TRP A 36 13.36 -4.61 -13.06
C TRP A 36 14.62 -4.00 -12.42
N LEU A 37 14.47 -3.25 -11.32
CA LEU A 37 15.60 -2.64 -10.60
C LEU A 37 16.58 -3.70 -10.08
N GLN A 38 16.09 -4.79 -9.47
CA GLN A 38 16.93 -5.87 -8.98
C GLN A 38 17.78 -6.50 -10.10
N LEU A 39 17.21 -6.66 -11.30
CA LEU A 39 17.92 -7.17 -12.47
C LEU A 39 18.94 -6.17 -13.04
N GLN A 40 18.95 -4.91 -12.59
CA GLN A 40 19.99 -3.92 -12.96
C GLN A 40 21.19 -3.93 -11.98
N ILE A 41 21.14 -4.67 -10.88
CA ILE A 41 22.24 -4.71 -9.91
C ILE A 41 23.45 -5.41 -10.56
N PRO A 42 24.63 -4.77 -10.64
CA PRO A 42 25.81 -5.34 -11.27
C PRO A 42 26.52 -6.34 -10.35
N GLN A 43 27.52 -7.05 -10.89
CA GLN A 43 28.41 -7.90 -10.09
C GLN A 43 29.04 -7.11 -8.93
N ILE A 44 29.20 -7.72 -7.76
CA ILE A 44 29.85 -7.07 -6.60
C ILE A 44 31.33 -6.79 -6.91
N GLU A 45 31.80 -5.59 -6.58
CA GLU A 45 33.19 -5.15 -6.71
C GLU A 45 33.59 -4.30 -5.50
N ASP A 46 34.89 -4.19 -5.21
CA ASP A 46 35.41 -3.43 -4.06
C ASP A 46 35.24 -1.91 -4.20
N GLY A 47 35.03 -1.40 -5.43
CA GLY A 47 34.96 0.03 -5.73
C GLY A 47 33.91 0.39 -6.78
N ASN A 48 33.76 1.69 -7.07
CA ASN A 48 32.80 2.21 -8.05
C ASN A 48 31.31 1.85 -7.74
N ASN A 49 30.95 1.83 -6.45
CA ASN A 49 29.63 1.40 -5.98
C ASN A 49 28.64 2.55 -5.75
N PHE A 50 28.95 3.79 -6.14
CA PHE A 50 28.03 4.92 -5.96
C PHE A 50 26.67 4.69 -6.64
N GLY A 51 26.67 4.21 -7.89
CA GLY A 51 25.40 3.91 -8.58
C GLY A 51 24.65 2.74 -7.97
N VAL A 52 25.36 1.77 -7.37
CA VAL A 52 24.75 0.66 -6.62
C VAL A 52 24.07 1.19 -5.36
N ALA A 53 24.70 2.10 -4.61
CA ALA A 53 24.08 2.75 -3.46
C ALA A 53 22.82 3.55 -3.84
N VAL A 54 22.79 4.15 -5.05
CA VAL A 54 21.56 4.78 -5.58
C VAL A 54 20.47 3.74 -5.83
N GLN A 55 20.80 2.59 -6.44
CA GLN A 55 19.85 1.49 -6.64
C GLN A 55 19.30 0.98 -5.30
N GLU A 56 20.16 0.74 -4.32
CA GLU A 56 19.78 0.31 -2.96
C GLU A 56 18.82 1.31 -2.31
N LYS A 57 19.09 2.62 -2.42
CA LYS A 57 18.21 3.63 -1.82
C LYS A 57 16.82 3.68 -2.46
N VAL A 58 16.75 3.51 -3.77
CA VAL A 58 15.46 3.44 -4.49
C VAL A 58 14.71 2.15 -4.14
N PHE A 59 15.42 1.03 -4.03
CA PHE A 59 14.87 -0.26 -3.61
C PHE A 59 14.32 -0.23 -2.18
N GLU A 60 15.02 0.43 -1.25
CA GLU A 60 14.56 0.65 0.13
C GLU A 60 13.21 1.39 0.15
N LEU A 61 13.09 2.44 -0.66
CA LEU A 61 11.83 3.19 -0.79
C LEU A 61 10.70 2.31 -1.37
N MET A 62 10.98 1.53 -2.41
CA MET A 62 10.01 0.58 -2.98
C MET A 62 9.52 -0.44 -1.94
N THR A 63 10.44 -0.99 -1.15
CA THR A 63 10.12 -1.91 -0.05
C THR A 63 9.26 -1.24 1.01
N GLY A 64 9.59 0.01 1.38
CA GLY A 64 8.79 0.81 2.31
C GLY A 64 7.37 1.07 1.82
N VAL A 65 7.19 1.38 0.52
CA VAL A 65 5.86 1.50 -0.10
C VAL A 65 5.12 0.17 -0.04
N ARG A 66 5.79 -0.94 -0.33
CA ARG A 66 5.17 -2.28 -0.30
C ARG A 66 4.63 -2.61 1.09
N THR A 67 5.42 -2.37 2.14
CA THR A 67 5.00 -2.60 3.53
C THR A 67 3.77 -1.78 3.89
N LYS A 68 3.73 -0.49 3.51
CA LYS A 68 2.59 0.40 3.81
C LYS A 68 1.31 -0.02 3.10
N ILE A 69 1.41 -0.43 1.83
CA ILE A 69 0.22 -0.86 1.08
C ILE A 69 -0.34 -2.21 1.57
N ASP A 70 0.53 -3.13 2.00
CA ASP A 70 0.13 -4.40 2.60
C ASP A 70 -0.55 -4.19 3.97
N ALA A 71 -0.05 -3.24 4.78
CA ALA A 71 -0.70 -2.84 6.03
C ALA A 71 -2.10 -2.24 5.79
N SER A 72 -2.23 -1.34 4.80
CA SER A 72 -3.52 -0.74 4.42
C SER A 72 -4.53 -1.81 3.96
N GLN A 73 -4.09 -2.78 3.16
CA GLN A 73 -4.96 -3.89 2.71
C GLN A 73 -5.48 -4.73 3.89
N THR A 74 -4.64 -4.96 4.90
CA THR A 74 -5.01 -5.69 6.12
C THR A 74 -6.04 -4.91 6.92
N GLN A 75 -5.81 -3.61 7.13
CA GLN A 75 -6.73 -2.73 7.88
C GLN A 75 -8.11 -2.67 7.22
N ILE A 76 -8.17 -2.50 5.89
CA ILE A 76 -9.43 -2.50 5.13
C ILE A 76 -10.18 -3.82 5.29
N SER A 77 -9.45 -4.95 5.35
CA SER A 77 -10.06 -6.27 5.48
C SER A 77 -10.62 -6.53 6.89
N LYS A 78 -10.10 -5.84 7.91
CA LYS A 78 -10.52 -5.99 9.31
C LYS A 78 -11.91 -5.39 9.61
N TYR A 79 -12.29 -4.35 8.88
CA TYR A 79 -13.55 -3.61 9.11
C TYR A 79 -14.79 -4.50 9.23
N LEU A 80 -14.96 -5.48 8.34
CA LEU A 80 -16.15 -6.35 8.36
C LEU A 80 -16.19 -7.23 9.62
N SER A 81 -15.03 -7.66 10.11
CA SER A 81 -14.92 -8.41 11.37
C SER A 81 -15.28 -7.53 12.55
N ASP A 82 -14.63 -6.37 12.69
CA ASP A 82 -14.84 -5.45 13.82
C ASP A 82 -16.28 -4.94 13.86
N ARG A 83 -16.86 -4.61 12.70
CA ARG A 83 -18.26 -4.20 12.58
C ARG A 83 -19.22 -5.35 12.89
N GLY A 84 -18.92 -6.56 12.42
CA GLY A 84 -19.71 -7.76 12.70
C GLY A 84 -19.81 -8.02 14.21
N ASP A 85 -18.69 -7.91 14.92
CA ASP A 85 -18.64 -8.06 16.38
C ASP A 85 -19.42 -6.97 17.11
N ALA A 86 -19.30 -5.71 16.66
CA ALA A 86 -20.06 -4.59 17.22
C ALA A 86 -21.57 -4.77 17.04
N VAL A 87 -22.01 -5.16 15.83
CA VAL A 87 -23.42 -5.46 15.53
C VAL A 87 -23.93 -6.63 16.37
N ALA A 88 -23.14 -7.71 16.51
CA ALA A 88 -23.51 -8.86 17.33
C ALA A 88 -23.70 -8.47 18.81
N LYS A 89 -22.81 -7.64 19.36
CA LYS A 89 -22.93 -7.11 20.73
C LYS A 89 -24.15 -6.20 20.88
N ALA A 90 -24.40 -5.30 19.93
CA ALA A 90 -25.57 -4.42 19.93
C ALA A 90 -26.89 -5.21 19.88
N SER A 91 -26.92 -6.30 19.12
CA SER A 91 -28.09 -7.20 19.01
C SER A 91 -28.32 -8.00 20.30
N LYS A 92 -27.25 -8.48 20.95
CA LYS A 92 -27.35 -9.30 22.17
C LYS A 92 -27.68 -8.47 23.40
N SER A 93 -27.13 -7.26 23.50
CA SER A 93 -27.26 -6.36 24.64
C SER A 93 -27.84 -5.00 24.24
N PRO A 94 -29.14 -4.94 23.88
CA PRO A 94 -29.73 -3.72 23.31
C PRO A 94 -29.81 -2.54 24.27
N HIS A 95 -29.69 -2.77 25.58
CA HIS A 95 -29.66 -1.75 26.62
C HIS A 95 -28.32 -1.01 26.70
N VAL A 96 -27.25 -1.55 26.10
CA VAL A 96 -25.93 -0.89 26.03
C VAL A 96 -25.88 -0.03 24.77
N GLY A 97 -26.16 1.27 24.93
CA GLY A 97 -26.18 2.24 23.82
C GLY A 97 -24.85 2.34 23.07
N ASP A 98 -23.74 2.14 23.76
CA ASP A 98 -22.38 2.25 23.19
C ASP A 98 -22.12 1.25 22.06
N TYR A 99 -22.73 0.06 22.07
CA TYR A 99 -22.54 -0.88 20.96
C TYR A 99 -23.18 -0.40 19.66
N ARG A 100 -24.26 0.39 19.72
CA ARG A 100 -24.86 1.01 18.53
C ARG A 100 -23.99 2.17 18.05
N ALA A 101 -23.53 3.01 18.98
CA ALA A 101 -22.59 4.09 18.68
C ALA A 101 -21.29 3.57 18.04
N LEU A 102 -20.76 2.44 18.54
CA LEU A 102 -19.56 1.80 18.01
C LEU A 102 -19.72 1.38 16.54
N VAL A 103 -20.89 0.86 16.14
CA VAL A 103 -21.15 0.54 14.72
C VAL A 103 -21.03 1.78 13.84
N HIS A 104 -21.61 2.91 14.27
CA HIS A 104 -21.52 4.18 13.54
C HIS A 104 -20.08 4.73 13.51
N GLN A 105 -19.38 4.68 14.64
CA GLN A 105 -17.99 5.13 14.73
C GLN A 105 -17.06 4.29 13.84
N LEU A 106 -17.25 2.97 13.76
CA LEU A 106 -16.50 2.09 12.86
C LEU A 106 -16.77 2.45 11.39
N ASP A 107 -18.01 2.78 11.04
CA ASP A 107 -18.37 3.22 9.69
C ASP A 107 -17.67 4.54 9.32
N GLU A 108 -17.70 5.55 10.21
CA GLU A 108 -17.04 6.85 10.00
C GLU A 108 -15.51 6.74 9.92
N SER A 109 -14.92 5.93 10.81
CA SER A 109 -13.49 5.65 10.82
C SER A 109 -13.06 4.97 9.53
N GLN A 110 -13.81 3.95 9.08
CA GLN A 110 -13.50 3.24 7.85
C GLN A 110 -13.61 4.13 6.61
N TYR A 111 -14.59 5.05 6.57
CA TYR A 111 -14.67 6.03 5.48
C TYR A 111 -13.43 6.93 5.44
N SER A 112 -13.00 7.44 6.60
CA SER A 112 -11.82 8.30 6.71
C SER A 112 -10.55 7.56 6.30
N GLU A 113 -10.40 6.31 6.74
CA GLU A 113 -9.29 5.43 6.38
C GLU A 113 -9.23 5.22 4.87
N LEU A 114 -10.34 4.86 4.23
CA LEU A 114 -10.39 4.67 2.76
C LEU A 114 -10.00 5.93 1.99
N ARG A 115 -10.38 7.11 2.49
CA ARG A 115 -10.00 8.38 1.89
C ARG A 115 -8.50 8.62 2.01
N ILE A 116 -7.90 8.32 3.17
CA ILE A 116 -6.46 8.43 3.39
C ILE A 116 -5.71 7.47 2.47
N THR A 117 -6.12 6.19 2.43
CA THR A 117 -5.49 5.18 1.55
C THR A 117 -5.51 5.62 0.08
N ALA A 118 -6.62 6.22 -0.40
CA ALA A 118 -6.69 6.74 -1.76
C ALA A 118 -5.63 7.82 -2.04
N LEU A 119 -5.44 8.74 -1.09
CA LEU A 119 -4.43 9.80 -1.20
C LEU A 119 -3.02 9.24 -1.11
N GLU A 120 -2.79 8.22 -0.28
CA GLU A 120 -1.50 7.54 -0.18
C GLU A 120 -1.15 6.80 -1.47
N ILE A 121 -2.08 6.07 -2.09
CA ILE A 121 -1.86 5.42 -3.39
C ILE A 121 -1.38 6.45 -4.43
N ARG A 122 -2.06 7.60 -4.53
CA ARG A 122 -1.63 8.70 -5.41
C ARG A 122 -0.21 9.17 -5.08
N ASN A 123 0.07 9.40 -3.79
CA ASN A 123 1.38 9.88 -3.35
C ASN A 123 2.49 8.87 -3.61
N PHE A 124 2.22 7.56 -3.48
CA PHE A 124 3.15 6.50 -3.78
C PHE A 124 3.52 6.49 -5.26
N TYR A 125 2.54 6.56 -6.17
CA TYR A 125 2.81 6.69 -7.59
C TYR A 125 3.67 7.93 -7.88
N ALA A 126 3.29 9.10 -7.37
CA ALA A 126 4.04 10.33 -7.60
C ALA A 126 5.50 10.24 -7.11
N THR A 127 5.70 9.73 -5.90
CA THR A 127 7.04 9.63 -5.28
C THR A 127 7.91 8.59 -5.99
N LEU A 128 7.34 7.45 -6.38
CA LEU A 128 8.05 6.43 -7.14
C LEU A 128 8.43 6.93 -8.53
N CYS A 129 7.52 7.59 -9.25
CA CYS A 129 7.84 8.19 -10.55
C CYS A 129 8.96 9.23 -10.42
N ASP A 130 8.85 10.14 -9.45
CA ASP A 130 9.85 11.21 -9.24
C ASP A 130 11.24 10.64 -8.97
N VAL A 131 11.35 9.70 -8.02
CA VAL A 131 12.65 9.14 -7.64
C VAL A 131 13.26 8.31 -8.77
N ILE A 132 12.46 7.54 -9.51
CA ILE A 132 12.95 6.70 -10.59
C ILE A 132 13.43 7.58 -11.75
N ILE A 133 12.65 8.59 -12.14
CA ILE A 133 12.99 9.48 -13.25
C ILE A 133 14.27 10.25 -12.95
N LYS A 134 14.38 10.84 -11.76
CA LYS A 134 15.58 11.61 -11.35
C LYS A 134 16.85 10.76 -11.33
N ASN A 135 16.72 9.49 -10.97
CA ASN A 135 17.87 8.58 -10.79
C ASN A 135 18.03 7.57 -11.94
N TYR A 136 17.26 7.69 -13.01
CA TYR A 136 17.16 6.67 -14.06
C TYR A 136 18.52 6.28 -14.66
N SER A 137 19.40 7.26 -14.89
CA SER A 137 20.73 7.02 -15.45
C SER A 137 21.60 6.12 -14.55
N LYS A 138 21.57 6.36 -13.24
CA LYS A 138 22.31 5.57 -12.24
C LYS A 138 21.64 4.23 -11.94
N ILE A 139 20.31 4.15 -11.99
CA ILE A 139 19.59 2.88 -11.86
C ILE A 139 19.91 1.95 -13.05
N LYS A 140 19.91 2.47 -14.27
CA LYS A 140 20.15 1.68 -15.49
C LYS A 140 21.63 1.35 -15.72
N ARG A 141 22.54 2.26 -15.34
CA ARG A 141 23.98 2.14 -15.56
C ARG A 141 24.75 2.58 -14.30
N PRO A 142 24.75 1.77 -13.24
CA PRO A 142 25.32 2.15 -11.95
C PRO A 142 26.83 2.45 -12.01
N ARG A 143 27.56 1.80 -12.93
CA ARG A 143 29.00 1.98 -13.15
C ARG A 143 29.36 2.78 -14.41
N GLY A 144 28.38 3.37 -15.10
CA GLY A 144 28.60 4.06 -16.39
C GLY A 144 28.73 3.11 -17.58
N GLU A 145 29.21 3.63 -18.72
CA GLU A 145 29.62 2.79 -19.85
C GLU A 145 31.02 2.24 -19.56
N SER A 146 31.25 0.94 -19.80
CA SER A 146 32.61 0.39 -19.78
C SER A 146 33.50 1.27 -20.64
N LYS A 147 34.58 1.81 -20.06
CA LYS A 147 35.67 2.36 -20.86
C LYS A 147 36.07 1.26 -21.82
N ARG A 148 35.85 1.47 -23.13
CA ARG A 148 36.37 0.56 -24.16
C ARG A 148 37.83 0.34 -23.84
N LEU A 149 38.25 -0.92 -23.73
CA LEU A 149 39.65 -1.28 -23.71
C LEU A 149 40.23 -0.71 -25.01
N ILE A 150 40.99 0.38 -24.91
CA ILE A 150 41.78 0.90 -26.02
C ILE A 150 42.90 -0.14 -26.16
N TYR A 151 42.75 -1.03 -27.15
CA TYR A 151 43.82 -1.92 -27.61
C TYR A 151 44.86 -1.11 -28.40
#